data_AF-A0A212CLV0-F1
#
_entry.id   AF-A0A212CLV0-F1
#
_cell.length_a   1.000
_cell.length_b   1.000
_cell.length_c   1.000
_cell.angle_alpha   90.00
_cell.angle_beta   90.00
_cell.angle_gamma   90.00
#
_symmetry.space_group_name_H-M   'P 1'
#
loop_
_entity.id
_entity.type
_entity.pdbx_description
1 polymer ?
#
loop_
_entity_poly.entity_id
_entity_poly.type
_entity_poly.pdbx_seq_one_letter_code
_entity_poly.pdbx_strand_id
1 'polypeptide(L)'
;MFSYLSNQLKKLSEAYSERLLHTPHNPISLAMTLKTLDKQCSRAVTQLGSMLFTRQVSGARVVPLGSMQTVSGYTFRGFMSHTNNYPCAYLNAASAIGMKTQDVDLFIKRLDKCLKTVRKEQNKESGISGVGNNDKTEDVDIEEMGLKLDNVCLDTCQDSS
;
A
#
# COMPACT_ATOMS: atom_id res chain seq x y z
N MET A 1 24.59 0.04 -6.25
CA MET A 1 23.22 0.58 -6.26
C MET A 1 22.30 -0.18 -5.31
N PHE A 2 22.22 -1.51 -5.39
CA PHE A 2 21.43 -2.35 -4.47
C PHE A 2 21.62 -2.00 -2.98
N SER A 3 22.86 -1.93 -2.50
CA SER A 3 23.15 -1.57 -1.11
C SER A 3 22.69 -0.15 -0.75
N TYR A 4 22.74 0.79 -1.70
CA TYR A 4 22.25 2.15 -1.49
C TYR A 4 20.72 2.17 -1.33
N LEU A 5 19.99 1.52 -2.23
CA LEU A 5 18.54 1.33 -2.12
C LEU A 5 18.16 0.63 -0.81
N SER A 6 18.85 -0.47 -0.47
CA SER A 6 18.63 -1.22 0.78
C SER A 6 18.80 -0.35 2.02
N ASN A 7 19.87 0.45 2.08
CA ASN A 7 20.12 1.32 3.23
C ASN A 7 19.09 2.44 3.35
N GLN A 8 18.70 3.08 2.23
CA GLN A 8 17.70 4.14 2.26
C GLN A 8 16.31 3.59 2.61
N LEU A 9 15.94 2.44 2.02
CA LEU A 9 14.66 1.81 2.29
C LEU A 9 14.55 1.30 3.73
N LYS A 10 15.65 0.77 4.29
CA LYS A 10 15.72 0.39 5.71
C LYS A 10 15.49 1.59 6.63
N LYS A 11 16.24 2.69 6.43
CA LYS A 11 16.08 3.94 7.20
C LYS A 11 14.64 4.46 7.15
N LEU A 12 14.05 4.49 5.95
CA LEU A 12 12.66 4.91 5.79
C LEU A 12 11.72 3.96 6.53
N SER A 13 11.88 2.64 6.38
CA SER A 13 11.00 1.67 7.04
C SER A 13 11.00 1.83 8.57
N GLU A 14 12.18 2.04 9.18
CA GLU A 14 12.33 2.22 10.63
C GLU A 14 11.62 3.49 11.12
N ALA A 15 11.67 4.59 10.34
CA ALA A 15 10.96 5.83 10.65
C ALA A 15 9.43 5.67 10.68
N TYR A 16 8.91 4.62 10.05
CA TYR A 16 7.49 4.29 10.02
C TYR A 16 7.16 3.06 10.88
N SER A 17 8.02 2.64 11.80
CA SER A 17 7.79 1.41 12.60
C SER A 17 7.53 0.16 11.74
N GLU A 18 8.08 0.17 10.53
CA GLU A 18 8.15 -0.95 9.60
C GLU A 18 9.59 -1.50 9.60
N ARG A 19 9.82 -2.56 8.83
CA ARG A 19 11.17 -3.10 8.63
C ARG A 19 11.40 -3.54 7.21
N LEU A 20 12.67 -3.57 6.82
CA LEU A 20 13.11 -4.30 5.64
C LEU A 20 12.97 -5.81 5.90
N LEU A 21 12.42 -6.55 4.93
CA LEU A 21 12.38 -8.00 4.97
C LEU A 21 13.79 -8.57 4.77
N HIS A 22 14.14 -9.61 5.53
CA HIS A 22 15.45 -10.24 5.44
C HIS A 22 15.43 -11.30 4.33
N THR A 23 15.87 -10.90 3.13
CA THR A 23 15.89 -11.76 1.93
C THR A 23 17.28 -11.78 1.29
N PRO A 24 18.31 -12.32 1.98
CA PRO A 24 19.70 -12.26 1.52
C PRO A 24 19.95 -13.00 0.20
N HIS A 25 19.13 -14.00 -0.11
CA HIS A 25 19.22 -14.78 -1.34
C HIS A 25 18.60 -14.07 -2.56
N ASN A 26 18.02 -12.88 -2.40
CA ASN A 26 17.49 -12.08 -3.51
C ASN A 26 18.43 -10.90 -3.82
N PRO A 27 19.27 -10.99 -4.88
CA PRO A 27 20.30 -9.99 -5.15
C PRO A 27 19.79 -8.74 -5.87
N ILE A 28 18.49 -8.67 -6.21
CA ILE A 28 17.93 -7.60 -7.06
C ILE A 28 16.77 -6.88 -6.37
N SER A 29 15.83 -7.64 -5.80
CA SER A 29 14.60 -7.09 -5.22
C SER A 29 14.64 -7.10 -3.70
N LEU A 30 14.09 -6.02 -3.15
CA LEU A 30 13.98 -5.73 -1.73
C LEU A 30 12.50 -5.49 -1.40
N ALA A 31 12.13 -5.76 -0.15
CA ALA A 31 10.78 -5.58 0.32
C ALA A 31 10.76 -4.94 1.70
N MET A 32 9.91 -3.93 1.92
CA MET A 32 9.62 -3.39 3.25
C MET A 32 8.21 -3.79 3.70
N THR A 33 8.03 -4.03 4.99
CA THR A 33 6.72 -4.36 5.56
C THR A 33 5.77 -3.16 5.47
N LEU A 34 4.47 -3.45 5.41
CA LEU A 34 3.38 -2.47 5.51
C LEU A 34 2.39 -2.87 6.62
N LYS A 35 2.90 -3.43 7.73
CA LYS A 35 2.06 -4.00 8.80
C LYS A 35 1.21 -2.94 9.49
N THR A 36 1.73 -1.73 9.62
CA THR A 36 1.03 -0.61 10.27
C THR A 36 -0.19 -0.19 9.47
N LEU A 37 -0.10 -0.25 8.14
CA LEU A 37 -1.20 0.07 7.21
C LEU A 37 -2.23 -1.07 7.16
N ASP A 38 -1.75 -2.31 7.08
CA ASP A 38 -2.57 -3.51 6.92
C ASP A 38 -3.46 -3.81 8.13
N LYS A 39 -2.99 -3.52 9.35
CA LYS A 39 -3.75 -3.73 10.60
C LYS A 39 -5.03 -2.90 10.69
N GLN A 40 -5.09 -1.77 9.99
CA GLN A 40 -6.19 -0.81 10.12
C GLN A 40 -7.16 -0.93 8.95
N CYS A 41 -6.65 -1.08 7.72
CA CYS A 41 -7.49 -1.22 6.54
C CYS A 41 -6.70 -1.78 5.34
N SER A 42 -7.15 -2.90 4.77
CA SER A 42 -6.53 -3.50 3.58
C SER A 42 -6.56 -2.57 2.36
N ARG A 43 -7.54 -1.66 2.28
CA ARG A 43 -7.65 -0.64 1.23
C ARG A 43 -6.52 0.40 1.29
N ALA A 44 -5.99 0.69 2.48
CA ALA A 44 -4.88 1.65 2.62
C ALA A 44 -3.60 1.14 1.95
N VAL A 45 -3.39 -0.19 1.97
CA VAL A 45 -2.26 -0.84 1.30
C VAL A 45 -2.40 -0.67 -0.22
N THR A 46 -3.56 -0.95 -0.81
CA THR A 46 -3.76 -0.80 -2.26
C THR A 46 -3.74 0.67 -2.70
N GLN A 47 -4.29 1.58 -1.89
CA GLN A 47 -4.25 3.02 -2.12
C GLN A 47 -2.81 3.55 -2.19
N LEU A 48 -1.91 3.08 -1.32
CA LEU A 48 -0.50 3.44 -1.37
C LEU A 48 0.12 3.15 -2.76
N GLY A 49 -0.24 2.01 -3.36
CA GLY A 49 0.18 1.66 -4.72
C GLY A 49 -0.26 2.70 -5.75
N SER A 50 -1.55 3.06 -5.74
CA SER A 50 -2.11 4.11 -6.62
C SER A 50 -1.46 5.48 -6.41
N MET A 51 -1.15 5.83 -5.16
CA MET A 51 -0.50 7.11 -4.82
C MET A 51 0.94 7.21 -5.32
N LEU A 52 1.67 6.09 -5.29
CA LEU A 52 3.03 6.02 -5.85
C LEU A 52 3.00 6.16 -7.37
N PHE A 53 2.08 5.45 -8.03
CA PHE A 53 1.92 5.53 -9.48
C PHE A 53 1.59 6.95 -9.96
N THR A 54 0.62 7.62 -9.34
CA THR A 54 0.25 9.01 -9.67
C THR A 54 1.37 10.01 -9.40
N ARG A 55 2.28 9.70 -8.47
CA ARG A 55 3.50 10.49 -8.21
C ARG A 55 4.69 10.04 -9.07
N GLN A 56 4.44 9.37 -10.20
CA GLN A 56 5.45 8.94 -11.16
C GLN A 56 6.51 7.99 -10.57
N VAL A 57 6.13 7.17 -9.59
CA VAL A 57 6.94 6.04 -9.15
C VAL A 57 6.48 4.82 -9.91
N SER A 58 7.29 4.38 -10.88
CA SER A 58 7.07 3.13 -11.62
C SER A 58 7.87 1.98 -11.00
N GLY A 59 7.45 0.73 -11.26
CA GLY A 59 8.16 -0.48 -10.82
C GLY A 59 8.04 -0.83 -9.33
N ALA A 60 7.63 0.10 -8.47
CA ALA A 60 7.27 -0.20 -7.09
C ALA A 60 5.96 -1.01 -7.06
N ARG A 61 5.94 -2.09 -6.28
CA ARG A 61 4.81 -3.02 -6.24
C ARG A 61 4.32 -3.22 -4.83
N VAL A 62 3.07 -2.89 -4.58
CA VAL A 62 2.43 -3.14 -3.29
C VAL A 62 1.69 -4.47 -3.34
N VAL A 63 1.90 -5.30 -2.32
CA VAL A 63 1.32 -6.65 -2.22
C VAL A 63 0.45 -6.71 -0.95
N PRO A 64 -0.89 -6.65 -1.10
CA PRO A 64 -1.82 -6.84 0.02
C PRO A 64 -1.97 -8.33 0.39
N LEU A 65 -2.52 -8.60 1.57
CA LEU A 65 -2.87 -9.95 1.99
C LEU A 65 -4.14 -10.46 1.27
N GLY A 66 -4.23 -11.78 1.11
CA GLY A 66 -5.47 -12.45 0.71
C GLY A 66 -5.97 -12.16 -0.70
N SER A 67 -5.18 -11.52 -1.56
CA SER A 67 -5.57 -11.25 -2.95
C SER A 67 -5.92 -12.54 -3.69
N MET A 68 -7.10 -12.59 -4.29
CA MET A 68 -7.57 -13.71 -5.11
C MET A 68 -7.50 -13.31 -6.57
N GLN A 69 -6.86 -14.13 -7.41
CA GLN A 69 -6.76 -13.88 -8.84
C GLN A 69 -6.88 -15.18 -9.62
N THR A 70 -7.77 -15.20 -10.62
CA THR A 70 -7.83 -16.30 -11.59
C THR A 70 -7.02 -15.93 -12.82
N VAL A 71 -6.10 -16.81 -13.22
CA VAL A 71 -5.30 -16.69 -14.45
C VAL A 71 -5.39 -18.01 -15.20
N SER A 72 -5.86 -17.98 -16.44
CA SER A 72 -5.96 -19.17 -17.30
C SER A 72 -6.71 -20.34 -16.65
N GLY A 73 -7.82 -20.04 -15.94
CA GLY A 73 -8.66 -21.05 -15.29
C GLY A 73 -8.17 -21.54 -13.91
N TYR A 74 -6.98 -21.11 -13.46
CA TYR A 74 -6.50 -21.44 -12.11
C TYR A 74 -6.61 -20.25 -11.16
N THR A 75 -7.19 -20.48 -9.98
CA THR A 75 -7.36 -19.45 -8.95
C THR A 75 -6.23 -19.49 -7.94
N PHE A 76 -5.44 -18.42 -7.91
CA PHE A 76 -4.40 -18.20 -6.93
C PHE A 76 -4.96 -17.45 -5.72
N ARG A 77 -4.76 -18.02 -4.53
CA ARG A 77 -4.94 -17.33 -3.25
C ARG A 77 -3.63 -16.64 -2.86
N GLY A 78 -3.70 -15.43 -2.35
CA GLY A 78 -2.50 -14.64 -2.03
C GLY A 78 -1.70 -14.29 -3.28
N PHE A 79 -2.36 -14.02 -4.40
CA PHE A 79 -1.71 -13.64 -5.66
C PHE A 79 -0.75 -12.46 -5.44
N MET A 80 0.33 -12.42 -6.22
CA MET A 80 1.50 -11.53 -6.05
C MET A 80 2.44 -11.82 -4.87
N SER A 81 1.98 -12.55 -3.84
CA SER A 81 2.79 -12.87 -2.66
C SER A 81 3.59 -14.17 -2.75
N HIS A 82 3.36 -14.94 -3.82
CA HIS A 82 3.99 -16.25 -4.07
C HIS A 82 3.73 -17.32 -3.00
N THR A 83 2.69 -17.12 -2.18
CA THR A 83 2.17 -18.09 -1.22
C THR A 83 0.71 -17.77 -0.90
N ASN A 84 -0.05 -18.73 -0.41
CA ASN A 84 -1.45 -18.53 -0.06
C ASN A 84 -1.62 -17.57 1.13
N ASN A 85 -0.69 -17.58 2.08
CA ASN A 85 -0.78 -16.86 3.34
C ASN A 85 0.58 -16.27 3.73
N TYR A 86 1.01 -15.19 3.06
CA TYR A 86 2.21 -14.48 3.48
C TYR A 86 1.96 -13.72 4.81
N PRO A 87 2.93 -13.59 5.73
CA PRO A 87 2.65 -13.08 7.08
C PRO A 87 2.24 -11.61 7.20
N CYS A 88 2.44 -10.78 6.17
CA CYS A 88 2.06 -9.37 6.17
C CYS A 88 2.02 -8.77 4.77
N ALA A 89 1.28 -7.68 4.58
CA ALA A 89 1.45 -6.84 3.40
C ALA A 89 2.87 -6.25 3.31
N TYR A 90 3.34 -6.01 2.08
CA TYR A 90 4.67 -5.44 1.83
C TYR A 90 4.74 -4.63 0.54
N LEU A 91 5.74 -3.75 0.45
CA LEU A 91 6.10 -3.00 -0.74
C LEU A 91 7.44 -3.51 -1.29
N ASN A 92 7.46 -3.88 -2.56
CA ASN A 92 8.65 -4.25 -3.32
C ASN A 92 9.27 -3.04 -4.04
N ALA A 93 10.59 -2.97 -3.99
CA ALA A 93 11.43 -2.14 -4.85
C ALA A 93 12.62 -2.98 -5.34
N ALA A 94 13.24 -2.60 -6.47
CA ALA A 94 14.35 -3.36 -7.03
C ALA A 94 15.44 -2.44 -7.56
N SER A 95 16.69 -2.90 -7.44
CA SER A 95 17.85 -2.25 -8.06
C SER A 95 18.21 -2.99 -9.35
N ALA A 96 17.46 -2.74 -10.41
CA ALA A 96 17.76 -3.27 -11.75
C ALA A 96 18.95 -2.54 -12.39
N ILE A 97 19.49 -3.12 -13.48
CA ILE A 97 20.58 -2.51 -14.26
C ILE A 97 20.16 -1.13 -14.78
N GLY A 98 21.08 -0.17 -14.74
CA GLY A 98 20.85 1.21 -15.21
C GLY A 98 20.19 2.15 -14.19
N MET A 99 19.78 1.65 -13.02
CA MET A 99 19.24 2.51 -11.95
C MET A 99 20.31 3.51 -11.46
N LYS A 100 19.91 4.77 -11.30
CA LYS A 100 20.74 5.88 -10.83
C LYS A 100 20.40 6.26 -9.39
N THR A 101 21.31 6.96 -8.73
CA THR A 101 21.12 7.46 -7.35
C THR A 101 19.87 8.35 -7.24
N GLN A 102 19.64 9.21 -8.23
CA GLN A 102 18.45 10.07 -8.31
C GLN A 102 17.13 9.28 -8.30
N ASP A 103 17.10 8.07 -8.86
CA ASP A 103 15.89 7.24 -8.90
C ASP A 103 15.56 6.76 -7.48
N VAL A 104 16.59 6.37 -6.71
CA VAL A 104 16.45 5.99 -5.30
C VAL A 104 16.00 7.19 -4.46
N ASP A 105 16.67 8.34 -4.61
CA ASP A 105 16.37 9.52 -3.79
C ASP A 105 14.95 10.04 -4.04
N LEU A 106 14.53 10.07 -5.31
CA LEU A 106 13.19 10.49 -5.69
C LEU A 106 12.13 9.49 -5.26
N PHE A 107 12.40 8.18 -5.39
CA PHE A 107 11.55 7.12 -4.88
C PHE A 107 11.33 7.26 -3.37
N ILE A 108 12.40 7.37 -2.58
CA ILE A 108 12.33 7.50 -1.12
C ILE A 108 11.57 8.76 -0.71
N LYS A 109 11.85 9.91 -1.35
CA LYS A 109 11.13 11.17 -1.10
C LYS A 109 9.63 11.06 -1.39
N ARG A 110 9.25 10.39 -2.48
CA ARG A 110 7.84 10.23 -2.88
C ARG A 110 7.13 9.21 -1.98
N LEU A 111 7.78 8.11 -1.63
CA LEU A 111 7.27 7.11 -0.70
C LEU A 111 7.03 7.70 0.68
N ASP A 112 7.98 8.46 1.22
CA ASP A 112 7.83 9.19 2.48
C ASP A 112 6.58 10.09 2.47
N LYS A 113 6.38 10.89 1.41
CA LYS A 113 5.18 11.71 1.25
C LYS A 113 3.90 10.88 1.22
N CYS A 114 3.88 9.78 0.46
CA CYS A 114 2.70 8.92 0.39
C CYS A 114 2.36 8.32 1.76
N LEU A 115 3.35 7.77 2.48
CA LEU A 115 3.14 7.17 3.79
C LEU A 115 2.63 8.19 4.82
N LYS A 116 3.12 9.44 4.79
CA LYS A 116 2.58 10.53 5.63
C LYS A 116 1.12 10.81 5.33
N THR A 117 0.77 10.92 4.05
CA THR A 117 -0.60 11.22 3.63
C THR A 117 -1.55 10.10 4.04
N VAL A 118 -1.23 8.83 3.77
CA VAL A 118 -2.08 7.70 4.15
C VAL A 118 -2.28 7.64 5.67
N ARG A 119 -1.22 7.84 6.47
CA ARG A 119 -1.34 7.90 7.93
C ARG A 119 -2.22 9.05 8.43
N LYS A 120 -2.13 10.21 7.77
CA LYS A 120 -2.94 11.37 8.13
C LYS A 120 -4.42 11.12 7.84
N GLU A 121 -4.73 10.48 6.71
CA GLU A 121 -6.10 10.10 6.34
C GLU A 121 -6.65 9.05 7.33
N GLN A 122 -5.86 8.04 7.67
CA GLN A 122 -6.22 7.03 8.67
C GLN A 122 -6.55 7.65 10.05
N ASN A 123 -5.71 8.57 10.53
CA ASN A 123 -5.93 9.22 11.82
C ASN A 123 -7.22 10.08 11.84
N LYS A 124 -7.59 10.66 10.69
CA LYS A 124 -8.84 11.43 10.57
C LYS A 124 -10.06 10.51 10.59
N GLU A 125 -10.03 9.40 9.85
CA GLU A 125 -11.11 8.42 9.82
C GLU A 125 -11.36 7.79 11.21
N SER A 126 -10.29 7.51 11.97
CA SER A 126 -10.40 7.03 13.35
C SER A 126 -10.92 8.08 14.35
N GLY A 127 -10.84 9.37 14.03
CA GLY A 127 -11.32 10.46 14.89
C GLY A 127 -12.78 10.86 14.64
N ILE A 128 -13.32 10.53 13.46
CA ILE A 128 -14.71 10.87 13.06
C ILE A 128 -15.72 9.85 13.58
N SER A 129 -15.29 8.62 13.89
CA SER A 129 -16.16 7.58 14.49
C SER A 129 -16.57 7.84 15.95
N GLY A 130 -16.18 8.98 16.54
CA GLY A 130 -16.49 9.37 17.92
C GLY A 130 -17.49 10.53 18.09
N VAL A 131 -18.06 11.09 17.02
CA VAL A 131 -19.02 12.21 17.14
C VAL A 131 -20.36 11.79 16.54
N GLY A 132 -21.33 11.55 17.42
CA GLY A 132 -22.71 11.26 17.07
C GLY A 132 -23.36 12.38 16.26
N ASN A 133 -24.27 11.94 15.37
CA ASN A 133 -25.13 12.75 14.52
C ASN A 133 -25.56 14.07 15.15
N ASN A 134 -25.34 15.18 14.44
CA ASN A 134 -26.33 16.23 14.35
C ASN A 134 -26.23 16.88 12.96
N ASP A 135 -27.32 16.68 12.24
CA ASP A 135 -27.68 17.27 10.96
C ASP A 135 -27.65 18.80 11.03
N LYS A 136 -27.04 19.43 10.02
CA LYS A 136 -27.35 20.78 9.51
C LYS A 136 -26.55 21.06 8.25
N THR A 137 -27.30 21.13 7.15
CA THR A 137 -26.97 21.62 5.82
C THR A 137 -26.39 23.03 5.87
N GLU A 138 -25.32 23.29 5.11
CA GLU A 138 -25.03 24.59 4.49
C GLU A 138 -24.01 24.40 3.34
N ASP A 139 -24.38 24.92 2.17
CA ASP A 139 -23.69 24.80 0.87
C ASP A 139 -22.33 25.49 0.83
N VAL A 140 -21.31 24.83 0.26
CA VAL A 140 -20.17 25.52 -0.39
C VAL A 140 -19.62 24.68 -1.56
N ASP A 141 -19.72 25.23 -2.77
CA ASP A 141 -19.11 24.75 -4.01
C ASP A 141 -17.57 24.83 -3.96
N ILE A 142 -16.87 23.70 -4.11
CA ILE A 142 -15.49 23.64 -4.65
C ILE A 142 -15.34 22.37 -5.51
N GLU A 143 -14.93 22.58 -6.76
CA GLU A 143 -14.79 21.61 -7.85
C GLU A 143 -14.05 20.32 -7.45
N GLU A 144 -14.73 19.19 -7.60
CA GLU A 144 -14.20 17.83 -7.44
C GLU A 144 -14.20 17.12 -8.80
N MET A 145 -13.02 16.88 -9.37
CA MET A 145 -12.86 15.88 -10.44
C MET A 145 -12.45 14.55 -9.81
N GLY A 146 -13.41 13.95 -9.10
CA GLY A 146 -13.33 12.63 -8.49
C GLY A 146 -14.15 11.64 -9.30
N LEU A 147 -13.48 10.67 -9.94
CA LEU A 147 -14.16 9.54 -10.57
C LEU A 147 -14.84 8.70 -9.47
N LYS A 148 -16.17 8.77 -9.43
CA LYS A 148 -17.03 7.83 -8.71
C LYS A 148 -16.79 6.42 -9.25
N LEU A 149 -16.37 5.52 -8.37
CA LEU A 149 -16.54 4.09 -8.56
C LEU A 149 -17.45 3.62 -7.43
N ASP A 150 -18.69 3.33 -7.82
CA ASP A 150 -19.76 2.93 -6.93
C ASP A 150 -19.43 1.61 -6.22
N ASN A 151 -19.77 1.60 -4.93
CA ASN A 151 -19.79 0.41 -4.08
C ASN A 151 -20.79 -0.59 -4.65
N VAL A 152 -20.31 -1.76 -5.08
CA VAL A 152 -21.10 -3.00 -4.97
C VAL A 152 -20.53 -3.79 -3.81
N CYS A 153 -21.13 -3.55 -2.66
CA CYS A 153 -21.10 -4.46 -1.52
C CYS A 153 -22.29 -5.40 -1.71
N LEU A 154 -22.01 -6.68 -1.99
CA LEU A 154 -22.98 -7.75 -1.81
C LEU A 154 -22.32 -8.74 -0.85
N ASP A 155 -22.57 -8.49 0.43
CA ASP A 155 -22.54 -9.51 1.46
C ASP A 155 -23.59 -10.59 1.13
N THR A 156 -23.21 -11.85 1.31
CA THR A 156 -24.01 -12.83 2.05
C THR A 156 -23.15 -14.06 2.29
N CYS A 157 -22.57 -14.15 3.48
CA CYS A 157 -22.39 -15.44 4.13
C CYS A 157 -23.76 -15.83 4.70
N GLN A 158 -24.32 -16.94 4.23
CA GLN A 158 -25.27 -17.73 5.00
C GLN A 158 -24.74 -19.15 5.07
N ASP A 159 -24.36 -19.55 6.28
CA ASP A 159 -24.30 -20.95 6.69
C ASP A 159 -25.67 -21.59 6.48
N SER A 160 -25.69 -22.81 5.95
CA SER A 160 -26.74 -23.81 6.22
C SER A 160 -26.30 -25.20 5.75
N SER A 161 -26.07 -26.06 6.76
CA SER A 161 -26.12 -27.54 6.79
C SER A 161 -25.09 -28.35 6.01
#